data_AF-A0A1H0PN39-F1
#
_entry.id   AF-A0A1H0PN39-F1
#
_cell.length_a   1.000
_cell.length_b   1.000
_cell.length_c   1.000
_cell.angle_alpha   90.00
_cell.angle_beta   90.00
_cell.angle_gamma   90.00
#
_symmetry.space_group_name_H-M   'P 1'
#
loop_
_entity.id
_entity.type
_entity.pdbx_description
1 polymer ?
#
loop_
_entity_poly.entity_id
_entity_poly.type
_entity_poly.pdbx_seq_one_letter_code
_entity_poly.pdbx_strand_id
1 'polypeptide(L)'
;MANAKINGSRYIIFGVKESAQQEKELFNITEPIDAATYQELVFENIEPQLDCRLHYLTYKNHLLAVLEIRDPICQPYLLKKDYNKLHKGFCYIRRGSKNDYATRSDFDYFYKQGQFEIHILDGYFGAVDAESGCASLECSFRNCTDFPITVYKGFLEVWDTELNIVSLDIPVIYQVQTIGWRFRQKPK
;
A
#
# COMPACT_ATOMS: atom_id res chain seq x y z
N MET A 1 2.82 -1.63 -15.28
CA MET A 1 3.96 -1.20 -14.42
C MET A 1 3.50 -0.49 -13.15
N ALA A 2 2.62 0.53 -13.21
CA ALA A 2 2.19 1.34 -12.05
C ALA A 2 1.54 0.57 -10.87
N ASN A 3 1.01 -0.64 -11.10
CA ASN A 3 0.46 -1.52 -10.05
C ASN A 3 1.40 -2.64 -9.55
N ALA A 4 2.67 -2.64 -9.97
CA ALA A 4 3.63 -3.62 -9.47
C ALA A 4 3.85 -3.48 -7.95
N LYS A 5 4.12 -4.61 -7.28
CA LYS A 5 4.35 -4.70 -5.82
C LYS A 5 5.81 -4.38 -5.46
N ILE A 6 6.30 -3.23 -5.93
CA ILE A 6 7.66 -2.75 -5.69
C ILE A 6 7.62 -1.25 -5.37
N ASN A 7 8.53 -0.78 -4.52
CA ASN A 7 8.58 0.64 -4.16
C ASN A 7 9.41 1.45 -5.16
N GLY A 8 9.15 2.76 -5.25
CA GLY A 8 9.93 3.69 -6.04
C GLY A 8 9.50 3.83 -7.51
N SER A 9 10.20 4.72 -8.21
CA SER A 9 9.97 5.04 -9.61
C SER A 9 10.20 3.85 -10.54
N ARG A 10 9.46 3.83 -11.64
CA ARG A 10 9.43 2.73 -12.60
C ARG A 10 9.63 3.28 -14.00
N TYR A 11 10.32 2.53 -14.84
CA TYR A 11 10.75 3.02 -16.15
C TYR A 11 10.27 2.08 -17.25
N ILE A 12 9.78 2.68 -18.34
CA ILE A 12 9.51 2.01 -19.61
C ILE A 12 10.43 2.65 -20.64
N ILE A 13 11.29 1.85 -21.27
CA ILE A 13 12.25 2.31 -22.26
C ILE A 13 11.75 1.89 -23.64
N PHE A 14 11.59 2.87 -24.53
CA PHE A 14 11.27 2.67 -25.94
C PHE A 14 12.54 2.71 -26.78
N GLY A 15 12.55 1.98 -27.90
CA GLY A 15 13.72 1.81 -28.75
C GLY A 15 14.65 0.68 -28.31
N VAL A 16 14.15 -0.27 -27.51
CA VAL A 16 14.89 -1.48 -27.12
C VAL A 16 14.04 -2.71 -27.43
N LYS A 17 14.64 -3.72 -28.08
CA LYS A 17 14.02 -5.02 -28.33
C LYS A 17 14.95 -6.12 -27.85
N GLU A 18 14.36 -7.16 -27.27
CA GLU A 18 15.08 -8.38 -26.93
C GLU A 18 15.02 -9.34 -28.11
N SER A 19 16.18 -9.80 -28.58
CA SER A 19 16.29 -10.80 -29.65
C SER A 19 16.00 -12.20 -29.10
N ALA A 20 15.81 -13.18 -29.99
CA ALA A 20 15.62 -14.58 -29.60
C ALA A 20 16.83 -15.15 -28.82
N GLN A 21 17.99 -14.51 -28.94
CA GLN A 21 19.23 -14.87 -28.25
C GLN A 21 19.43 -14.10 -26.94
N GLN A 22 18.40 -13.39 -26.44
CA GLN A 22 18.47 -12.52 -25.26
C GLN A 22 19.41 -11.33 -25.39
N GLU A 23 19.80 -10.98 -26.63
CA GLU A 23 20.57 -9.76 -26.88
C GLU A 23 19.63 -8.55 -26.97
N LYS A 24 20.08 -7.40 -26.43
CA LYS A 24 19.33 -6.15 -26.49
C LYS A 24 19.73 -5.36 -27.72
N GLU A 25 18.84 -5.34 -28.71
CA GLU A 25 18.97 -4.53 -29.91
C GLU A 25 18.36 -3.14 -29.68
N LEU A 26 19.03 -2.10 -30.18
CA LEU A 26 18.60 -0.72 -30.08
C LEU A 26 17.98 -0.25 -31.40
N PHE A 27 16.92 0.53 -31.32
CA PHE A 27 16.22 1.11 -32.46
C PHE A 27 16.05 2.61 -32.24
N ASN A 28 16.23 3.37 -33.31
CA ASN A 28 16.01 4.81 -33.29
C ASN A 28 14.51 5.13 -33.26
N ILE A 29 14.13 6.03 -32.35
CA ILE A 29 12.83 6.70 -32.44
C ILE A 29 12.95 7.77 -33.52
N THR A 30 12.14 7.65 -34.57
CA THR A 30 12.16 8.57 -35.72
C THR A 30 11.22 9.77 -35.53
N GLU A 31 10.14 9.59 -34.77
CA GLU A 31 9.09 10.59 -34.57
C GLU A 31 8.87 10.78 -33.06
N PRO A 32 9.65 11.66 -32.41
CA PRO A 32 9.44 11.97 -31.01
C PRO A 32 8.12 12.72 -30.82
N ILE A 33 7.34 12.26 -29.84
CA ILE A 33 6.08 12.88 -29.42
C ILE A 33 6.38 13.74 -28.20
N ASP A 34 5.68 14.87 -28.07
CA ASP A 34 5.88 15.74 -26.91
C ASP A 34 5.43 15.08 -25.58
N ALA A 35 6.10 15.46 -24.50
CA ALA A 35 5.81 14.96 -23.17
C ALA A 35 4.39 15.34 -22.71
N ALA A 36 3.88 16.51 -23.10
CA ALA A 36 2.53 16.94 -22.71
C ALA A 36 1.45 16.03 -23.29
N THR A 37 1.62 15.56 -24.54
CA THR A 37 0.68 14.63 -25.19
C THR A 37 0.56 13.31 -24.41
N TYR A 38 1.68 12.77 -23.92
CA TYR A 38 1.65 11.57 -23.08
C TYR A 38 1.02 11.82 -21.71
N GLN A 39 1.29 12.97 -21.10
CA GLN A 39 0.70 13.35 -19.82
C GLN A 39 -0.81 13.50 -19.91
N GLU A 40 -1.30 14.16 -20.96
CA GLU A 40 -2.73 14.30 -21.24
C GLU A 40 -3.38 12.93 -21.48
N LEU A 41 -2.75 12.07 -22.29
CA LEU A 41 -3.23 10.71 -22.53
C LEU A 41 -3.37 9.92 -21.22
N VAL A 42 -2.37 9.99 -20.34
CA VAL A 42 -2.42 9.31 -19.03
C VAL A 42 -3.50 9.93 -18.14
N PHE A 43 -3.56 11.26 -18.04
CA PHE A 43 -4.52 11.98 -17.22
C PHE A 43 -5.98 11.69 -17.61
N GLU A 44 -6.25 11.58 -18.91
CA GLU A 44 -7.59 11.30 -19.40
C GLU A 44 -8.05 9.85 -19.19
N ASN A 45 -7.11 8.91 -19.19
CA ASN A 45 -7.41 7.48 -19.28
C ASN A 45 -7.11 6.68 -18.02
N ILE A 46 -6.34 7.21 -17.06
CA ILE A 46 -5.93 6.49 -15.85
C ILE A 46 -6.44 7.19 -14.60
N GLU A 47 -6.99 6.41 -13.65
CA GLU A 47 -7.38 6.87 -12.33
C GLU A 47 -6.81 5.95 -11.22
N PRO A 48 -6.41 6.47 -10.05
CA PRO A 48 -6.24 7.88 -9.73
C PRO A 48 -5.10 8.52 -10.55
N GLN A 49 -4.89 9.83 -10.42
CA GLN A 49 -3.89 10.54 -11.20
C GLN A 49 -2.50 9.90 -11.02
N LEU A 50 -1.88 9.55 -12.15
CA LEU A 50 -0.54 8.95 -12.21
C LEU A 50 0.47 9.99 -12.68
N ASP A 51 1.50 10.27 -11.87
CA ASP A 51 2.61 11.14 -12.28
C ASP A 51 3.55 10.37 -13.22
N CYS A 52 3.63 10.82 -14.46
CA CYS A 52 4.54 10.27 -15.45
C CYS A 52 5.25 11.36 -16.26
N ARG A 53 6.52 11.08 -16.60
CA ARG A 53 7.38 11.99 -17.35
C ARG A 53 8.02 11.24 -18.50
N LEU A 54 7.93 11.81 -19.70
CA LEU A 54 8.62 11.31 -20.87
C LEU A 54 9.92 12.08 -21.05
N HIS A 55 11.02 11.35 -21.17
CA HIS A 55 12.35 11.91 -21.42
C HIS A 55 12.93 11.27 -22.68
N TYR A 56 13.71 12.04 -23.43
CA TYR A 56 14.47 11.53 -24.57
C TYR A 56 15.95 11.55 -24.23
N LEU A 57 16.66 10.49 -24.59
CA LEU A 57 18.11 10.39 -24.37
C LEU A 57 18.79 9.69 -25.54
N THR A 58 20.02 10.09 -25.85
CA THR A 58 20.85 9.42 -26.84
C THR A 58 21.76 8.41 -26.15
N TYR A 59 21.70 7.15 -26.58
CA TYR A 59 22.56 6.07 -26.09
C TYR A 59 23.13 5.28 -27.26
N LYS A 60 24.46 5.15 -27.33
CA LYS A 60 25.17 4.49 -28.45
C LYS A 60 24.70 4.97 -29.84
N ASN A 61 24.58 6.29 -30.04
CA ASN A 61 24.04 6.92 -31.26
C ASN A 61 22.57 6.56 -31.60
N HIS A 62 21.82 6.00 -30.66
CA HIS A 62 20.39 5.77 -30.80
C HIS A 62 19.60 6.71 -29.90
N LEU A 63 18.61 7.41 -30.45
CA LEU A 63 17.61 8.17 -29.73
C LEU A 63 16.58 7.22 -29.12
N LEU A 64 16.54 7.17 -27.80
CA LEU A 64 15.62 6.39 -26.99
C LEU A 64 14.66 7.31 -26.25
N ALA A 65 13.49 6.78 -25.87
CA ALA A 65 12.56 7.46 -24.99
C ALA A 65 12.37 6.67 -23.70
N VAL A 66 12.27 7.38 -22.60
CA VAL A 66 12.07 6.81 -21.27
C VAL A 66 10.83 7.43 -20.67
N LEU A 67 9.80 6.62 -20.48
CA LEU A 67 8.64 6.97 -19.68
C LEU A 67 8.92 6.57 -18.22
N GLU A 68 9.18 7.57 -17.41
CA GLU A 68 9.27 7.47 -15.95
C GLU A 68 7.87 7.56 -15.36
N ILE A 69 7.48 6.54 -14.59
CA ILE A 69 6.32 6.55 -13.71
C ILE A 69 6.87 6.85 -12.32
N ARG A 70 6.60 8.05 -11.81
CA ARG A 70 7.23 8.55 -10.60
C ARG A 70 6.49 8.03 -9.37
N ASP A 71 7.22 7.30 -8.53
CA ASP A 71 6.79 6.74 -7.24
C ASP A 71 5.27 6.53 -7.07
N PRO A 72 4.69 5.50 -7.74
CA PRO A 72 3.25 5.32 -7.78
C PRO A 72 2.72 4.77 -6.44
N ILE A 73 2.22 5.67 -5.59
CA ILE A 73 1.74 5.39 -4.22
C ILE A 73 0.23 5.13 -4.11
N CYS A 74 -0.58 5.57 -5.09
CA CYS A 74 -2.04 5.49 -5.03
C CYS A 74 -2.59 4.25 -5.75
N GLN A 75 -2.00 3.08 -5.52
CA GLN A 75 -2.50 1.84 -6.12
C GLN A 75 -3.86 1.46 -5.54
N PRO A 76 -4.81 0.91 -6.33
CA PRO A 76 -4.66 0.52 -7.74
C PRO A 76 -4.92 1.66 -8.73
N TYR A 77 -4.13 1.66 -9.82
CA TYR A 77 -4.35 2.45 -11.03
C TYR A 77 -5.18 1.65 -12.05
N LEU A 78 -6.28 2.23 -12.51
CA LEU A 78 -7.32 1.64 -13.33
C LEU A 78 -7.57 2.48 -14.58
N LEU A 79 -8.14 1.85 -15.61
CA LEU A 79 -8.61 2.58 -16.79
C LEU A 79 -9.92 3.32 -16.51
N LYS A 80 -9.93 4.64 -16.65
CA LYS A 80 -11.05 5.55 -16.32
C LYS A 80 -12.21 5.49 -17.32
N LYS A 81 -11.91 5.23 -18.59
CA LYS A 81 -12.84 5.15 -19.72
C LYS A 81 -12.42 4.03 -20.67
N ASP A 82 -13.32 3.59 -21.54
CA ASP A 82 -12.93 2.64 -22.59
C ASP A 82 -11.85 3.27 -23.49
N TYR A 83 -10.84 2.47 -23.84
CA TYR A 83 -9.74 2.89 -24.71
C TYR A 83 -9.38 1.76 -25.68
N ASN A 84 -9.75 1.93 -26.96
CA ASN A 84 -9.62 0.90 -27.98
C ASN A 84 -10.28 -0.42 -27.57
N LYS A 85 -9.49 -1.49 -27.38
CA LYS A 85 -9.95 -2.82 -26.96
C LYS A 85 -9.92 -3.00 -25.43
N LEU A 86 -9.54 -1.97 -24.68
CA LEU A 86 -9.46 -2.00 -23.23
C LEU A 86 -10.72 -1.37 -22.66
N HIS A 87 -11.39 -2.11 -21.78
CA HIS A 87 -12.60 -1.64 -21.13
C HIS A 87 -12.29 -0.85 -19.86
N LYS A 88 -13.18 0.08 -19.53
CA LYS A 88 -13.18 0.81 -18.28
C LYS A 88 -13.10 -0.15 -17.09
N GLY A 89 -12.33 0.25 -16.07
CA GLY A 89 -12.11 -0.52 -14.85
C GLY A 89 -11.03 -1.61 -14.99
N PHE A 90 -10.39 -1.75 -16.16
CA PHE A 90 -9.28 -2.68 -16.29
C PHE A 90 -8.08 -2.26 -15.44
N CYS A 91 -7.56 -3.22 -14.68
CA CYS A 91 -6.38 -3.10 -13.84
C CYS A 91 -5.32 -4.08 -14.31
N TYR A 92 -4.18 -3.56 -14.77
CA TYR A 92 -3.03 -4.39 -15.15
C TYR A 92 -1.93 -4.35 -14.10
N ILE A 93 -1.35 -5.50 -13.81
CA ILE A 93 -0.20 -5.67 -12.93
C ILE A 93 0.96 -6.34 -13.68
N ARG A 94 2.19 -5.90 -13.39
CA ARG A 94 3.41 -6.51 -13.92
C ARG A 94 3.82 -7.67 -13.01
N ARG A 95 4.05 -8.85 -13.56
CA ARG A 95 4.59 -10.03 -12.87
C ARG A 95 5.84 -10.51 -13.61
N GLY A 96 7.02 -10.11 -13.12
CA GLY A 96 8.29 -10.42 -13.79
C GLY A 96 8.33 -9.88 -15.22
N SER A 97 8.48 -10.77 -16.20
CA SER A 97 8.53 -10.43 -17.63
C SER A 97 7.16 -10.30 -18.31
N LYS A 98 6.04 -10.56 -17.61
CA LYS A 98 4.68 -10.54 -18.18
C LYS A 98 3.77 -9.47 -17.54
N ASN A 99 2.79 -9.01 -18.31
CA ASN A 99 1.68 -8.18 -17.82
C ASN A 99 0.45 -9.06 -17.71
N ASP A 100 -0.31 -8.91 -16.63
CA ASP A 100 -1.49 -9.71 -16.34
C ASP A 100 -2.61 -8.85 -15.77
N TYR A 101 -3.84 -9.34 -15.79
CA TYR A 101 -4.97 -8.70 -15.14
C TYR A 101 -4.84 -8.83 -13.62
N ALA A 102 -5.20 -7.78 -12.89
CA ALA A 102 -5.26 -7.85 -11.45
C ALA A 102 -6.35 -8.83 -11.00
N THR A 103 -5.99 -9.72 -10.07
CA THR A 103 -6.90 -10.66 -9.43
C THR A 103 -7.44 -10.09 -8.13
N ARG A 104 -8.44 -10.75 -7.53
CA ARG A 104 -8.96 -10.38 -6.21
C ARG A 104 -7.85 -10.21 -5.16
N SER A 105 -6.90 -11.14 -5.12
CA SER A 105 -5.79 -11.11 -4.17
C SER A 105 -4.85 -9.90 -4.35
N ASP A 106 -4.81 -9.31 -5.55
CA ASP A 106 -4.04 -8.09 -5.79
C ASP A 106 -4.79 -6.87 -5.26
N PHE A 107 -6.11 -6.81 -5.45
CA PHE A 107 -6.93 -5.80 -4.80
C PHE A 107 -6.85 -5.87 -3.29
N ASP A 108 -6.91 -7.07 -2.70
CA ASP A 108 -6.68 -7.24 -1.26
C ASP A 108 -5.30 -6.71 -0.83
N TYR A 109 -4.28 -6.80 -1.69
CA TYR A 109 -2.95 -6.22 -1.40
C TYR A 109 -2.96 -4.69 -1.49
N PHE A 110 -3.58 -4.11 -2.53
CA PHE A 110 -3.65 -2.65 -2.68
C PHE A 110 -4.42 -2.00 -1.52
N TYR A 111 -5.51 -2.63 -1.08
CA TYR A 111 -6.36 -2.11 0.00
C TYR A 111 -5.88 -2.48 1.42
N LYS A 112 -4.85 -3.32 1.55
CA LYS A 112 -4.14 -3.55 2.82
C LYS A 112 -3.13 -2.44 3.15
N GLN A 113 -3.03 -1.40 2.32
CA GLN A 113 -2.19 -0.23 2.59
C GLN A 113 -2.88 0.64 3.64
N GLY A 114 -2.55 0.34 4.90
CA GLY A 114 -3.10 0.93 6.11
C GLY A 114 -3.07 -0.13 7.20
N GLN A 115 -2.57 0.22 8.39
CA GLN A 115 -2.53 -0.71 9.52
C GLN A 115 -3.49 -0.25 10.60
N PHE A 116 -4.07 -1.20 11.31
CA PHE A 116 -4.63 -0.91 12.61
C PHE A 116 -3.47 -0.93 13.61
N GLU A 117 -3.13 0.23 14.14
CA GLU A 117 -2.03 0.38 15.08
C GLU A 117 -2.55 0.40 16.52
N ILE A 118 -1.80 -0.24 17.42
CA ILE A 118 -2.03 -0.22 18.86
C ILE A 118 -0.74 0.27 19.53
N HIS A 119 -0.82 1.38 20.25
CA HIS A 119 0.31 1.96 20.98
C HIS A 119 0.02 1.99 22.46
N ILE A 120 0.98 1.59 23.30
CA ILE A 120 0.93 1.84 24.76
C ILE A 120 1.53 3.22 24.99
N LEU A 121 0.77 4.13 25.60
CA LEU A 121 1.17 5.54 25.70
C LEU A 121 2.18 5.79 26.81
N ASP A 122 1.88 5.31 28.02
CA ASP A 122 2.67 5.67 29.21
C ASP A 122 3.78 4.66 29.51
N GLY A 123 3.84 3.52 28.81
CA GLY A 123 4.85 2.48 29.01
C GLY A 123 4.83 1.78 30.37
N TYR A 124 3.93 2.17 31.29
CA TYR A 124 3.79 1.59 32.62
C TYR A 124 2.36 1.08 32.84
N PHE A 125 2.26 -0.05 33.55
CA PHE A 125 1.00 -0.57 34.06
C PHE A 125 0.85 -0.12 35.51
N GLY A 126 -0.02 0.86 35.76
CA GLY A 126 -0.15 1.49 37.08
C GLY A 126 -1.24 0.84 37.91
N ALA A 127 -0.94 0.49 39.17
CA ALA A 127 -1.98 0.16 40.14
C ALA A 127 -2.75 1.45 40.50
N VAL A 128 -4.07 1.43 40.37
CA VAL A 128 -4.93 2.60 40.61
C VAL A 128 -5.43 2.62 42.04
N ASP A 129 -5.71 1.45 42.61
CA ASP A 129 -6.19 1.30 43.98
C ASP A 129 -5.88 -0.10 44.51
N ALA A 130 -5.30 -0.16 45.71
CA ALA A 130 -4.89 -1.39 46.37
C ALA A 130 -6.10 -2.19 46.92
N GLU A 131 -7.20 -1.52 47.27
CA GLU A 131 -8.39 -2.18 47.82
C GLU A 131 -9.23 -2.87 46.74
N SER A 132 -9.31 -2.28 45.54
CA SER A 132 -10.10 -2.82 44.43
C SER A 132 -9.35 -3.74 43.47
N GLY A 133 -8.03 -3.88 43.62
CA GLY A 133 -7.20 -4.67 42.70
C GLY A 133 -7.25 -4.15 41.26
N CYS A 134 -7.42 -2.84 41.08
CA CYS A 134 -7.54 -2.23 39.76
C CYS A 134 -6.20 -1.69 39.28
N ALA A 135 -5.95 -1.84 37.98
CA ALA A 135 -4.80 -1.29 37.31
C ALA A 135 -5.24 -0.57 36.01
N SER A 136 -4.45 0.41 35.59
CA SER A 136 -4.70 1.22 34.39
C SER A 136 -3.56 1.05 33.40
N LEU A 137 -3.93 0.94 32.13
CA LEU A 137 -3.04 1.01 30.97
C LEU A 137 -3.65 1.97 29.97
N GLU A 138 -2.90 3.01 29.60
CA GLU A 138 -3.30 3.89 28.50
C GLU A 138 -2.79 3.36 27.17
N CYS A 139 -3.72 3.19 26.23
CA CYS A 139 -3.41 2.73 24.89
C CYS A 139 -4.17 3.54 23.83
N SER A 140 -3.52 3.74 22.69
CA SER A 140 -4.09 4.38 21.50
C SER A 140 -4.36 3.32 20.44
N PHE A 141 -5.58 3.32 19.92
CA PHE A 141 -5.98 2.52 18.78
C PHE A 141 -6.16 3.46 17.59
N ARG A 142 -5.41 3.23 16.52
CA ARG A 142 -5.49 4.04 15.31
C ARG A 142 -5.84 3.17 14.12
N ASN A 143 -6.99 3.48 13.51
CA ASN A 143 -7.31 2.96 12.20
C ASN A 143 -6.61 3.82 11.13
N CYS A 144 -5.47 3.34 10.62
CA CYS A 144 -4.78 3.98 9.49
C CYS A 144 -5.22 3.39 8.14
N THR A 145 -6.40 2.76 8.07
CA THR A 145 -6.98 2.25 6.82
C THR A 145 -8.13 3.15 6.35
N ASP A 146 -8.43 3.09 5.05
CA ASP A 146 -9.60 3.77 4.46
C ASP A 146 -10.93 3.05 4.77
N PHE A 147 -10.89 1.91 5.48
CA PHE A 147 -12.04 1.08 5.77
C PHE A 147 -12.44 1.19 7.24
N PRO A 148 -13.75 1.12 7.56
CA PRO A 148 -14.17 1.00 8.95
C PRO A 148 -13.65 -0.33 9.53
N ILE A 149 -12.95 -0.27 10.65
CA ILE A 149 -12.48 -1.44 11.38
C ILE A 149 -13.36 -1.67 12.60
N THR A 150 -13.83 -2.90 12.76
CA THR A 150 -14.55 -3.35 13.95
C THR A 150 -13.62 -4.21 14.80
N VAL A 151 -13.30 -3.75 16.01
CA VAL A 151 -12.59 -4.56 17.00
C VAL A 151 -13.63 -5.40 17.75
N TYR A 152 -13.64 -6.70 17.51
CA TYR A 152 -14.62 -7.62 18.11
C TYR A 152 -14.20 -8.15 19.48
N LYS A 153 -12.89 -8.35 19.68
CA LYS A 153 -12.31 -8.84 20.93
C LYS A 153 -10.85 -8.46 21.04
N GLY A 154 -10.35 -8.32 22.27
CA GLY A 154 -8.93 -8.16 22.56
C GLY A 154 -8.57 -8.90 23.84
N PHE A 155 -7.29 -9.18 24.04
CA PHE A 155 -6.76 -9.71 25.28
C PHE A 155 -5.52 -8.89 25.66
N LEU A 156 -5.34 -8.67 26.96
CA LEU A 156 -4.09 -8.15 27.51
C LEU A 156 -3.40 -9.28 28.26
N GLU A 157 -2.21 -9.66 27.79
CA GLU A 157 -1.35 -10.59 28.49
C GLU A 157 -0.32 -9.80 29.30
N VAL A 158 -0.36 -9.95 30.62
CA VAL A 158 0.66 -9.41 31.52
C VAL A 158 1.59 -10.55 31.91
N TRP A 159 2.89 -10.37 31.69
CA TRP A 159 3.91 -11.36 31.96
C TRP A 159 4.66 -10.94 33.23
N ASP A 160 4.77 -11.84 34.20
CA ASP A 160 5.66 -11.63 35.34
C ASP A 160 7.13 -11.82 34.92
N THR A 161 8.06 -11.42 35.78
CA THR A 161 9.51 -11.66 35.72
C THR A 161 9.90 -13.12 35.48
N GLU A 162 9.05 -14.07 35.89
CA GLU A 162 9.20 -15.51 35.64
C GLU A 162 8.57 -15.99 34.32
N LEU A 163 8.08 -15.08 33.46
CA LEU A 163 7.35 -15.36 32.21
C LEU A 163 6.02 -16.09 32.38
N ASN A 164 5.46 -16.09 33.60
CA ASN A 164 4.12 -16.59 33.86
C ASN A 164 3.08 -15.62 33.30
N ILE A 165 2.10 -16.14 32.55
CA ILE A 165 1.07 -15.34 31.89
C ILE A 165 -0.11 -15.11 32.84
N VAL A 166 -0.47 -13.84 33.02
CA VAL A 166 -1.76 -13.41 33.57
C VAL A 166 -2.56 -12.77 32.45
N SER A 167 -3.47 -13.54 31.84
CA SER A 167 -4.31 -13.08 30.74
C SER A 167 -5.61 -12.43 31.25
N LEU A 168 -5.94 -11.25 30.73
CA LEU A 168 -7.20 -10.55 31.00
C LEU A 168 -7.98 -10.38 29.69
N ASP A 169 -9.20 -10.90 29.65
CA ASP A 169 -10.12 -10.72 28.52
C ASP A 169 -10.63 -9.27 28.48
N ILE A 170 -10.55 -8.64 27.30
CA ILE A 170 -11.09 -7.30 27.05
C ILE A 170 -12.36 -7.43 26.21
N PRO A 171 -13.56 -7.27 26.81
CA PRO A 171 -14.78 -7.19 26.03
C PRO A 171 -14.80 -5.86 25.26
N VAL A 172 -14.81 -5.93 23.91
CA VAL A 172 -14.88 -4.76 23.04
C VAL A 172 -16.19 -4.79 22.25
N ILE A 173 -17.05 -3.81 22.50
CA ILE A 173 -18.16 -3.47 21.61
C ILE A 173 -18.07 -1.95 21.44
N TYR A 174 -18.13 -1.46 20.19
CA TYR A 174 -18.35 -0.08 19.69
C TYR A 174 -17.30 0.44 18.69
N GLN A 175 -17.79 1.25 17.74
CA GLN A 175 -17.02 1.95 16.71
C GLN A 175 -16.11 3.01 17.35
N VAL A 176 -14.84 3.03 16.93
CA VAL A 176 -13.74 3.72 17.61
C VAL A 176 -13.82 5.24 17.42
N GLN A 177 -14.16 5.97 18.48
CA GLN A 177 -13.68 7.33 18.75
C GLN A 177 -13.22 7.35 20.22
N THR A 178 -11.93 7.09 20.43
CA THR A 178 -11.18 7.18 21.69
C THR A 178 -11.80 6.49 22.92
N ILE A 179 -11.25 5.34 23.32
CA ILE A 179 -11.74 4.57 24.48
C ILE A 179 -10.64 4.53 25.55
N GLY A 180 -10.97 4.97 26.78
CA GLY A 180 -10.19 4.68 27.98
C GLY A 180 -10.72 3.42 28.66
N TRP A 181 -9.83 2.49 29.03
CA TRP A 181 -10.20 1.21 29.65
C TRP A 181 -9.87 1.19 31.15
N ARG A 182 -10.74 0.57 31.96
CA ARG A 182 -10.49 0.27 33.38
C ARG A 182 -10.43 -1.24 33.57
N PHE A 183 -9.32 -1.75 34.11
CA PHE A 183 -9.13 -3.17 34.35
C PHE A 183 -9.38 -3.52 35.81
N ARG A 184 -10.00 -4.69 36.04
CA ARG A 184 -10.26 -5.25 37.36
C ARG A 184 -9.53 -6.58 37.47
N GLN A 185 -8.50 -6.66 38.29
CA GLN A 185 -7.83 -7.93 38.57
C GLN A 185 -8.71 -8.72 39.55
N LYS A 186 -8.98 -10.00 39.27
CA LYS A 186 -9.65 -10.86 40.26
C LYS A 186 -8.63 -11.19 41.37
N PRO A 187 -8.96 -10.96 42.65
CA PRO A 187 -8.09 -11.36 43.74
C PRO A 187 -7.95 -12.90 43.78
N LYS A 188 -6.74 -13.36 44.11
CA LYS A 188 -6.45 -14.78 44.43
C LYS A 188 -7.12 -15.17 45.75
#